data_AF-A0A3M8T1D9-F1
#
_entry.id   AF-A0A3M8T1D9-F1
#
_cell.length_a   1.000
_cell.length_b   1.000
_cell.length_c   1.000
_cell.angle_alpha   90.00
_cell.angle_beta   90.00
_cell.angle_gamma   90.00
#
_symmetry.space_group_name_H-M   'P 1'
#
loop_
_entity.id
_entity.type
_entity.pdbx_description
1 polymer ?
#
loop_
_entity_poly.entity_id
_entity_poly.type
_entity_poly.pdbx_seq_one_letter_code
_entity_poly.pdbx_strand_id
1 'polypeptide(L)'
;MSADNQKPDGGEEDRVAAFTAFRKRMNERILAEPNQVVRRFFALDTQTYQPGALDLKTKELLGLVASMVLRCDDCISYHVAQCKDAGVNRDEMFEAFSVGLVVGGSIVIPHLRRAVDFLDRLEQGDTATPPVHDHD
;
A
#
# COMPACT_ATOMS: atom_id res chain seq x y z
N MET A 1 -44.85 8.35 -4.22
CA MET A 1 -44.18 7.33 -3.39
C MET A 1 -42.69 7.60 -3.55
N SER A 2 -42.13 8.28 -2.56
CA SER A 2 -40.80 8.87 -2.61
C SER A 2 -39.74 7.79 -2.72
N ALA A 3 -38.80 7.99 -3.64
CA ALA A 3 -37.55 7.25 -3.67
C ALA A 3 -36.72 7.70 -2.47
N ASP A 4 -36.49 6.80 -1.53
CA ASP A 4 -35.57 7.02 -0.42
C ASP A 4 -34.17 7.20 -0.98
N ASN A 5 -33.70 8.45 -0.91
CA ASN A 5 -32.34 8.85 -1.15
C ASN A 5 -31.49 8.36 0.02
N GLN A 6 -30.95 7.14 -0.09
CA GLN A 6 -29.96 6.62 0.85
C GLN A 6 -28.75 7.56 0.81
N LYS A 7 -28.62 8.39 1.86
CA LYS A 7 -27.41 9.17 2.15
C LYS A 7 -26.19 8.23 2.12
N PRO A 8 -25.05 8.64 1.52
CA PRO A 8 -23.81 7.92 1.73
C PRO A 8 -23.47 7.98 3.22
N ASP A 9 -23.14 6.82 3.77
CA ASP A 9 -22.81 6.63 5.18
C ASP A 9 -21.64 7.53 5.57
N GLY A 10 -21.89 8.47 6.49
CA GLY A 10 -20.92 9.46 6.96
C GLY A 10 -19.87 8.89 7.91
N GLY A 11 -19.49 7.62 7.77
CA GLY A 11 -18.44 6.94 8.54
C GLY A 11 -17.25 6.46 7.70
N GLU A 12 -17.31 6.66 6.39
CA GLU A 12 -16.35 6.16 5.39
C GLU A 12 -15.46 7.30 4.85
N GLU A 13 -14.95 8.15 5.77
CA GLU A 13 -13.93 9.15 5.42
C GLU A 13 -12.78 8.46 4.66
N ASP A 14 -12.48 8.98 3.46
CA ASP A 14 -11.52 8.50 2.46
C ASP A 14 -10.44 7.57 3.08
N ARG A 15 -10.66 6.24 2.93
CA ARG A 15 -9.81 5.20 3.52
C ARG A 15 -8.36 5.32 3.06
N VAL A 16 -8.14 5.81 1.85
CA VAL A 16 -6.81 6.04 1.28
C VAL A 16 -6.16 7.22 2.02
N ALA A 17 -6.87 8.34 2.17
CA ALA A 17 -6.41 9.48 2.96
C ALA A 17 -6.14 9.12 4.43
N ALA A 18 -7.03 8.36 5.05
CA ALA A 18 -6.87 7.91 6.43
C ALA A 18 -5.62 7.04 6.60
N PHE A 19 -5.39 6.10 5.67
CA PHE A 19 -4.19 5.25 5.65
C PHE A 19 -2.91 6.09 5.52
N THR A 20 -2.86 7.00 4.56
CA THR A 20 -1.70 7.86 4.31
C THR A 20 -1.42 8.79 5.49
N ALA A 21 -2.45 9.43 6.04
CA ALA A 21 -2.33 10.32 7.19
C ALA A 21 -1.86 9.55 8.44
N PHE A 22 -2.38 8.33 8.67
CA PHE A 22 -1.96 7.49 9.77
C PHE A 22 -0.48 7.11 9.66
N ARG A 23 -0.04 6.61 8.50
CA ARG A 23 1.35 6.23 8.25
C ARG A 23 2.31 7.38 8.46
N LYS A 24 2.03 8.55 7.87
CA LYS A 24 2.86 9.75 8.03
C LYS A 24 3.02 10.13 9.51
N ARG A 25 1.89 10.28 10.22
CA ARG A 25 1.87 10.67 11.64
C ARG A 25 2.63 9.66 12.51
N MET A 26 2.49 8.37 12.25
CA MET A 26 3.18 7.33 13.02
C MET A 26 4.66 7.22 12.70
N ASN A 27 5.07 7.40 11.44
CA ASN A 27 6.48 7.47 11.08
C ASN A 27 7.18 8.64 11.78
N GLU A 28 6.58 9.84 11.76
CA GLU A 28 7.10 11.02 12.47
C GLU A 28 7.22 10.74 13.98
N ARG A 29 6.18 10.18 14.58
CA ARG A 29 6.17 9.84 16.01
C ARG A 29 7.25 8.82 16.37
N ILE A 30 7.42 7.77 15.56
CA ILE A 30 8.41 6.70 15.79
C ILE A 30 9.83 7.25 15.63
N LEU A 31 10.09 8.02 14.57
CA LEU A 31 11.42 8.57 14.29
C LEU A 31 11.85 9.67 15.28
N ALA A 32 10.89 10.32 15.95
CA ALA A 32 11.16 11.24 17.05
C ALA A 32 11.80 10.57 18.28
N GLU A 33 11.63 9.25 18.46
CA GLU A 33 12.31 8.52 19.53
C GLU A 33 13.84 8.49 19.29
N PRO A 34 14.66 8.64 20.35
CA PRO A 34 16.13 8.64 20.24
C PRO A 34 16.68 7.20 20.08
N ASN A 35 16.22 6.48 19.06
CA ASN A 35 16.62 5.10 18.78
C ASN A 35 17.29 4.98 17.40
N GLN A 36 18.63 4.83 17.39
CA GLN A 36 19.39 4.72 16.14
C GLN A 36 19.10 3.44 15.35
N VAL A 37 18.76 2.34 16.01
CA VAL A 37 18.47 1.06 15.34
C VAL A 37 17.21 1.21 14.49
N VAL A 38 16.15 1.80 15.06
CA VAL A 38 14.89 2.07 14.35
C VAL A 38 15.13 3.00 13.16
N ARG A 39 15.86 4.12 13.36
CA ARG A 39 16.16 5.07 12.28
C ARG A 39 16.92 4.43 11.12
N ARG A 40 17.93 3.62 11.42
CA ARG A 40 18.70 2.90 10.39
C ARG A 40 17.83 1.92 9.62
N PHE A 41 16.92 1.22 10.28
CA PHE A 41 16.03 0.27 9.61
C PHE A 41 15.06 0.98 8.64
N PHE A 42 14.45 2.09 9.07
CA PHE A 42 13.58 2.90 8.19
C PHE A 42 14.34 3.46 6.98
N ALA A 43 15.59 3.90 7.18
CA ALA A 43 16.44 4.35 6.09
C ALA A 43 16.80 3.20 5.12
N LEU A 44 17.05 1.99 5.62
CA LEU A 44 17.32 0.83 4.77
C LEU A 44 16.10 0.41 3.95
N ASP A 45 14.90 0.40 4.55
CA ASP A 45 13.65 0.15 3.83
C ASP A 45 13.51 1.13 2.65
N THR A 46 13.66 2.43 2.93
CA THR A 46 13.65 3.51 1.93
C THR A 46 14.67 3.30 0.81
N GLN A 47 15.92 3.00 1.17
CA GLN A 47 16.99 2.79 0.19
C GLN A 47 16.78 1.55 -0.66
N THR A 48 16.11 0.52 -0.13
CA THR A 48 15.88 -0.75 -0.83
C THR A 48 15.05 -0.56 -2.09
N TYR A 49 14.05 0.33 -2.06
CA TYR A 49 13.15 0.59 -3.19
C TYR A 49 13.68 1.61 -4.20
N GLN A 50 14.81 2.27 -3.94
CA GLN A 50 15.45 3.16 -4.92
C GLN A 50 15.83 2.40 -6.20
N PRO A 51 15.59 2.95 -7.40
CA PRO A 51 15.90 2.26 -8.66
C PRO A 51 17.40 1.98 -8.80
N GLY A 52 17.73 0.87 -9.46
CA GLY A 52 19.11 0.45 -9.72
C GLY A 52 19.15 -0.56 -10.86
N ALA A 53 19.79 -1.72 -10.65
CA ALA A 53 19.76 -2.81 -11.64
C ALA A 53 18.33 -3.33 -11.91
N LEU A 54 17.43 -3.19 -10.92
CA LEU A 54 15.99 -3.32 -11.09
C LEU A 54 15.37 -1.92 -10.99
N ASP A 55 14.42 -1.64 -11.87
CA ASP A 55 13.66 -0.38 -11.83
C ASP A 55 12.70 -0.33 -10.64
N LEU A 56 12.16 0.87 -10.37
CA LEU A 56 11.23 1.09 -9.25
C LEU A 56 9.98 0.21 -9.39
N LYS A 57 9.40 0.14 -10.59
CA LYS A 57 8.22 -0.66 -10.90
C LYS A 57 8.41 -2.12 -10.50
N THR A 58 9.53 -2.72 -10.88
CA THR A 58 9.85 -4.12 -10.53
C THR A 58 10.03 -4.27 -9.02
N LYS A 59 10.72 -3.33 -8.36
CA LYS A 59 10.94 -3.41 -6.91
C LYS A 59 9.64 -3.30 -6.12
N GLU A 60 8.73 -2.43 -6.51
CA GLU A 60 7.41 -2.30 -5.86
C GLU A 60 6.56 -3.56 -6.05
N LEU A 61 6.60 -4.19 -7.22
CA LEU A 61 5.95 -5.50 -7.44
C LEU A 61 6.54 -6.60 -6.54
N LEU A 62 7.87 -6.61 -6.34
CA LEU A 62 8.51 -7.53 -5.39
C LEU A 62 8.05 -7.27 -3.95
N GLY A 63 7.98 -5.99 -3.54
CA GLY A 63 7.47 -5.57 -2.23
C GLY A 63 6.02 -5.98 -2.03
N LEU A 64 5.19 -5.84 -3.06
CA LEU A 64 3.78 -6.25 -3.05
C LEU A 64 3.64 -7.75 -2.83
N VAL A 65 4.32 -8.56 -3.64
CA VAL A 65 4.27 -10.04 -3.52
C VAL A 65 4.79 -10.50 -2.16
N ALA A 66 5.91 -9.94 -1.69
CA ALA A 66 6.45 -10.24 -0.37
C ALA A 66 5.46 -9.91 0.76
N SER A 67 4.79 -8.75 0.67
CA SER A 67 3.79 -8.30 1.63
C SER A 67 2.55 -9.19 1.64
N MET A 68 2.13 -9.68 0.47
CA MET A 68 1.02 -10.63 0.35
C MET A 68 1.31 -11.95 1.04
N VAL A 69 2.46 -12.56 0.78
CA VAL A 69 2.82 -13.86 1.39
C VAL A 69 3.07 -13.74 2.90
N LEU A 70 3.48 -12.55 3.36
CA LEU A 70 3.59 -12.22 4.79
C LEU A 70 2.26 -11.79 5.43
N ARG A 71 1.21 -11.58 4.64
CA ARG A 71 -0.14 -11.20 5.10
C ARG A 71 -0.18 -9.88 5.89
N CYS A 72 0.62 -8.89 5.47
CA CYS A 72 0.66 -7.57 6.10
C CYS A 72 -0.26 -6.59 5.34
N ASP A 73 -1.46 -6.29 5.84
CA ASP A 73 -2.42 -5.43 5.14
C ASP A 73 -1.92 -4.00 4.88
N ASP A 74 -1.22 -3.41 5.85
CA ASP A 74 -0.64 -2.07 5.68
C ASP A 74 0.49 -2.06 4.66
N CYS A 75 1.31 -3.12 4.63
CA CYS A 75 2.39 -3.26 3.65
C CYS A 75 1.83 -3.49 2.24
N ILE A 76 0.78 -4.31 2.13
CA ILE A 76 0.07 -4.54 0.86
C ILE A 76 -0.54 -3.24 0.35
N SER A 77 -1.28 -2.50 1.19
CA SER A 77 -1.90 -1.23 0.80
C SER A 77 -0.85 -0.19 0.37
N TYR A 78 0.29 -0.15 1.09
CA TYR A 78 1.42 0.69 0.72
C TYR A 78 1.95 0.34 -0.67
N HIS A 79 2.31 -0.92 -0.92
CA HIS A 79 2.87 -1.32 -2.21
C HIS A 79 1.84 -1.27 -3.35
N VAL A 80 0.54 -1.41 -3.09
CA VAL A 80 -0.51 -1.16 -4.09
C VAL A 80 -0.48 0.31 -4.55
N ALA A 81 -0.44 1.26 -3.62
CA ALA A 81 -0.32 2.68 -3.96
C ALA A 81 0.98 2.98 -4.71
N GLN A 82 2.12 2.51 -4.20
CA GLN A 82 3.42 2.72 -4.83
C GLN A 82 3.52 2.08 -6.23
N CYS A 83 2.96 0.88 -6.42
CA CYS A 83 2.88 0.25 -7.73
C CYS A 83 2.07 1.12 -8.71
N LYS A 84 0.92 1.66 -8.27
CA LYS A 84 0.09 2.54 -9.11
C LYS A 84 0.86 3.79 -9.53
N ASP A 85 1.53 4.44 -8.59
CA ASP A 85 2.36 5.63 -8.83
C ASP A 85 3.57 5.33 -9.73
N ALA A 86 4.16 4.14 -9.60
CA ALA A 86 5.24 3.66 -10.47
C ALA A 86 4.75 3.21 -11.88
N GLY A 87 3.46 3.34 -12.19
CA GLY A 87 2.90 3.01 -13.49
C GLY A 87 2.63 1.52 -13.73
N VAL A 88 2.47 0.73 -12.67
CA VAL A 88 1.91 -0.63 -12.75
C VAL A 88 0.43 -0.51 -13.13
N ASN A 89 0.06 -1.14 -14.24
CA ASN A 89 -1.34 -1.20 -14.66
C ASN A 89 -2.10 -2.29 -13.90
N ARG A 90 -3.43 -2.31 -14.04
CA ARG A 90 -4.29 -3.26 -13.31
C ARG A 90 -3.96 -4.71 -13.65
N ASP A 91 -3.72 -5.02 -14.92
CA ASP A 91 -3.43 -6.39 -15.35
C ASP A 91 -2.11 -6.91 -14.75
N GLU A 92 -1.05 -6.10 -14.79
CA GLU A 92 0.24 -6.41 -14.15
C GLU A 92 0.09 -6.62 -12.64
N MET A 93 -0.74 -5.81 -11.98
CA MET A 93 -0.99 -5.96 -10.54
C MET A 93 -1.74 -7.26 -10.21
N PHE A 94 -2.70 -7.66 -11.05
CA PHE A 94 -3.41 -8.93 -10.89
C PHE A 94 -2.52 -10.15 -11.20
N GLU A 95 -1.54 -10.03 -12.11
CA GLU A 95 -0.52 -11.08 -12.27
C GLU A 95 0.33 -11.23 -11.00
N ALA A 96 0.77 -10.14 -10.38
CA ALA A 96 1.49 -10.18 -9.12
C ALA A 96 0.63 -10.73 -7.97
N PHE A 97 -0.64 -10.33 -7.88
CA PHE A 97 -1.59 -10.89 -6.93
C PHE A 97 -1.76 -12.41 -7.09
N SER A 98 -1.77 -12.88 -8.33
CA SER A 98 -1.87 -14.31 -8.65
C SER A 98 -0.63 -15.07 -8.15
N VAL A 99 0.56 -14.53 -8.36
CA VAL A 99 1.81 -15.10 -7.82
C VAL A 99 1.76 -15.14 -6.29
N GLY A 100 1.42 -14.03 -5.63
CA GLY A 100 1.31 -13.96 -4.17
C GLY A 100 0.28 -14.94 -3.60
N LEU A 101 -0.87 -15.10 -4.26
CA LEU A 101 -1.91 -16.04 -3.87
C LEU A 101 -1.48 -17.51 -4.03
N VAL A 102 -0.83 -17.86 -5.13
CA VAL A 102 -0.38 -19.24 -5.38
C VAL A 102 0.73 -19.62 -4.40
N VAL A 103 1.68 -18.72 -4.13
CA VAL A 103 2.79 -18.97 -3.19
C VAL A 103 2.31 -18.99 -1.74
N GLY A 104 1.46 -18.04 -1.35
CA GLY A 104 0.99 -17.91 0.03
C GLY A 104 -0.22 -18.78 0.38
N GLY A 105 -0.88 -19.38 -0.61
CA GLY A 105 -2.07 -20.20 -0.44
C GLY A 105 -3.35 -19.41 -0.13
N SER A 106 -4.46 -20.13 0.07
CA SER A 106 -5.80 -19.53 0.24
C SER A 106 -5.93 -18.59 1.43
N ILE A 107 -5.01 -18.65 2.40
CA ILE A 107 -4.97 -17.74 3.55
C ILE A 107 -4.65 -16.30 3.16
N VAL A 108 -4.14 -16.06 1.95
CA VAL A 108 -3.93 -14.72 1.38
C VAL A 108 -5.24 -14.09 0.91
N ILE A 109 -6.31 -14.87 0.66
CA ILE A 109 -7.56 -14.37 0.08
C ILE A 109 -8.17 -13.18 0.86
N PRO A 110 -8.26 -13.18 2.21
CA PRO A 110 -8.76 -12.02 2.95
C PRO A 110 -7.94 -10.75 2.72
N HIS A 111 -6.62 -10.89 2.57
CA HIS A 111 -5.70 -9.78 2.30
C HIS A 111 -5.83 -9.30 0.85
N LEU A 112 -5.98 -10.22 -0.10
CA LEU A 112 -6.27 -9.89 -1.50
C LEU A 112 -7.59 -9.11 -1.65
N ARG A 113 -8.65 -9.50 -0.93
CA ARG A 113 -9.92 -8.75 -0.93
C ARG A 113 -9.72 -7.29 -0.50
N ARG A 114 -8.92 -7.06 0.54
CA ARG A 114 -8.59 -5.70 1.01
C ARG A 114 -7.68 -4.94 0.05
N ALA A 115 -6.74 -5.64 -0.59
CA ALA A 115 -5.87 -5.06 -1.61
C ALA A 115 -6.66 -4.56 -2.82
N VAL A 116 -7.62 -5.36 -3.31
CA VAL A 116 -8.48 -4.98 -4.44
C VAL A 116 -9.42 -3.83 -4.06
N ASP A 117 -10.02 -3.84 -2.87
CA ASP A 117 -10.82 -2.69 -2.39
C ASP A 117 -10.00 -1.40 -2.34
N PHE A 118 -8.75 -1.47 -1.84
CA PHE A 118 -7.85 -0.33 -1.79
C PHE A 118 -7.44 0.17 -3.18
N LEU A 119 -7.14 -0.76 -4.10
CA LEU A 119 -6.84 -0.43 -5.50
C LEU A 119 -8.03 0.25 -6.19
N ASP A 120 -9.25 -0.27 -6.01
CA ASP A 120 -10.46 0.28 -6.64
C ASP A 120 -10.73 1.71 -6.16
N ARG A 121 -10.46 2.03 -4.87
CA ARG A 121 -10.56 3.39 -4.32
C ARG A 121 -9.54 4.35 -4.95
N LEU A 122 -8.27 3.93 -5.07
CA LEU A 122 -7.25 4.71 -5.77
C LEU A 122 -7.65 5.02 -7.21
N GLU A 123 -8.27 4.06 -7.91
CA GLU A 123 -8.74 4.23 -9.29
C GLU A 123 -9.98 5.13 -9.40
N GLN A 124 -10.77 5.25 -8.35
CA GLN A 124 -11.95 6.13 -8.27
C GLN A 124 -11.59 7.60 -7.93
N GLY A 125 -10.32 7.89 -7.62
CA GLY A 125 -9.84 9.25 -7.36
C GLY A 125 -9.80 9.65 -5.88
N ASP A 126 -9.95 8.68 -4.96
CA ASP A 126 -9.60 8.85 -3.53
C ASP A 126 -8.08 9.06 -3.46
N THR A 127 -7.64 10.31 -3.56
CA THR A 127 -6.26 10.69 -3.85
C THR A 127 -5.53 11.08 -2.57
N ALA A 128 -4.89 10.08 -1.96
CA ALA A 128 -3.77 10.32 -1.06
C ALA A 128 -2.79 9.16 -1.14
N THR A 129 -1.90 9.17 -2.13
CA THR A 129 -0.77 8.24 -2.13
C THR A 129 0.10 8.55 -0.90
N PRO A 130 0.52 7.53 -0.11
CA PRO A 130 1.58 7.73 0.87
C PRO A 130 2.79 8.39 0.19
N PRO A 131 3.49 9.32 0.85
CA PRO A 131 4.72 9.83 0.29
C PRO A 131 5.63 8.64 -0.06
N VAL A 132 6.20 8.68 -1.27
CA VAL A 132 7.31 7.82 -1.66
C VAL A 132 8.38 7.95 -0.59
N HIS A 133 9.12 6.87 -0.35
CA HIS A 133 10.18 6.72 0.65
C HIS A 133 11.14 7.94 0.79
N ASP A 134 10.68 9.04 1.37
CA ASP A 134 11.38 10.31 1.46
C ASP A 134 11.61 10.62 2.93
N HIS A 135 12.84 10.32 3.36
CA HIS A 135 13.37 10.64 4.67
C HIS A 135 14.78 11.21 4.46
N ASP A 136 14.84 12.48 4.01
CA ASP A 136 16.06 13.30 4.07
C ASP A 136 16.55 13.50 5.52
#